data_AF-A0A7V9KBS8-F1
#
_entry.id   AF-A0A7V9KBS8-F1
#
_cell.length_a   1.000
_cell.length_b   1.000
_cell.length_c   1.000
_cell.angle_alpha   90.00
_cell.angle_beta   90.00
_cell.angle_gamma   90.00
#
_symmetry.space_group_name_H-M   'P 1'
#
loop_
_entity.id
_entity.type
_entity.pdbx_description
1 polymer ?
#
loop_
_entity_poly.entity_id
_entity_poly.type
_entity_poly.pdbx_seq_one_letter_code
_entity_poly.pdbx_strand_id
1 'polypeptide(L)'
;FEAAGLHHVGGDATFFLWLDAGDRADGLASALLERGVVVAPGAFFGPAGAGYLRLALVPTLEECRRAAGLLASVVGVQGGVEPRPAA
;
A
#
# COMPACT_ATOMS: atom_id res chain seq x y z
N PHE A 1 6.04 -4.38 -3.00
CA PHE A 1 4.81 -3.66 -3.38
C PHE A 1 4.55 -3.82 -4.87
N GLU A 2 5.51 -3.44 -5.73
CA GLU A 2 5.34 -3.58 -7.18
C GLU A 2 5.09 -5.02 -7.65
N ALA A 3 5.87 -5.99 -7.17
CA ALA A 3 5.63 -7.41 -7.48
C ALA A 3 4.25 -7.95 -7.02
N ALA A 4 3.50 -7.18 -6.24
CA ALA A 4 2.15 -7.45 -5.76
C ALA A 4 1.08 -6.58 -6.46
N GLY A 5 1.46 -5.87 -7.53
CA GLY A 5 0.58 -4.96 -8.26
C GLY A 5 0.14 -3.74 -7.43
N LEU A 6 1.00 -3.27 -6.51
CA LEU A 6 0.80 -2.03 -5.76
C LEU A 6 1.90 -1.04 -6.17
N HIS A 7 1.50 0.09 -6.74
CA HIS A 7 2.43 1.07 -7.31
C HIS A 7 2.66 2.21 -6.33
N HIS A 8 3.91 2.56 -6.09
CA HIS A 8 4.23 3.77 -5.32
C HIS A 8 4.00 5.01 -6.19
N VAL A 9 3.15 5.92 -5.72
CA VAL A 9 2.79 7.18 -6.42
C VAL A 9 3.23 8.43 -5.65
N GLY A 10 3.87 8.25 -4.49
CA GLY A 10 4.48 9.34 -3.73
C GLY A 10 5.84 9.73 -4.31
N GLY A 11 6.39 10.84 -3.82
CA GLY A 11 7.77 11.24 -4.10
C GLY A 11 8.75 10.69 -3.07
N ASP A 12 10.04 10.99 -3.26
CA ASP A 12 11.15 10.57 -2.37
C ASP A 12 11.26 11.38 -1.07
N ALA A 13 10.20 12.13 -0.73
CA ALA A 13 10.14 12.96 0.46
C ALA A 13 9.19 12.35 1.50
N THR A 14 9.42 12.69 2.76
CA THR A 14 8.65 12.22 3.94
C THR A 14 8.88 10.75 4.29
N PHE A 15 8.20 10.28 5.33
CA PHE A 15 8.19 8.89 5.77
C PHE A 15 6.89 8.17 5.37
N PHE A 16 6.14 8.68 4.40
CA PHE A 16 4.92 8.03 3.92
C PHE A 16 5.15 7.38 2.56
N LEU A 17 4.68 6.14 2.42
CA LEU A 17 4.45 5.54 1.11
C LEU A 17 2.99 5.72 0.73
N TRP A 18 2.76 6.24 -0.47
CA TRP A 18 1.44 6.28 -1.10
C TRP A 18 1.36 5.20 -2.15
N LEU A 19 0.48 4.22 -1.95
CA LEU A 19 0.32 3.08 -2.84
C LEU A 19 -1.01 3.18 -3.58
N ASP A 20 -0.97 3.09 -4.91
CA ASP A 20 -2.17 2.87 -5.72
C ASP A 20 -2.57 1.39 -5.65
N ALA A 21 -3.77 1.15 -5.12
CA ALA A 21 -4.41 -0.16 -5.02
C ALA A 21 -5.70 -0.24 -5.86
N GLY A 22 -6.15 0.85 -6.50
CA GLY A 22 -7.44 0.97 -7.16
C GLY A 22 -8.60 0.51 -6.27
N ASP A 23 -9.58 -0.18 -6.87
CA ASP A 23 -10.77 -0.67 -6.17
C ASP A 23 -10.49 -1.66 -5.04
N ARG A 24 -9.24 -2.15 -4.92
CA ARG A 24 -8.82 -3.07 -3.84
C ARG A 24 -8.42 -2.35 -2.56
N ALA A 25 -8.29 -1.02 -2.55
CA ALA A 25 -7.73 -0.28 -1.42
C ALA A 25 -8.40 -0.61 -0.08
N ASP A 26 -9.72 -0.49 0.00
CA ASP A 26 -10.46 -0.74 1.24
C ASP A 26 -10.39 -2.21 1.67
N GLY A 27 -10.56 -3.14 0.71
CA GLY A 27 -10.45 -4.57 0.98
C GLY A 27 -9.06 -4.99 1.46
N LEU A 28 -8.00 -4.41 0.89
CA LEU A 28 -6.63 -4.64 1.33
C LEU A 28 -6.37 -4.04 2.71
N ALA A 29 -6.90 -2.85 3.01
CA ALA A 29 -6.78 -2.26 4.33
C ALA A 29 -7.43 -3.16 5.40
N SER A 30 -8.63 -3.67 5.15
CA SER A 30 -9.31 -4.63 6.02
C SER A 30 -8.52 -5.94 6.18
N ALA A 31 -8.06 -6.54 5.08
CA ALA A 31 -7.32 -7.81 5.13
C ALA A 31 -5.94 -7.68 5.82
N LEU A 32 -5.30 -6.52 5.72
CA LEU A 32 -4.06 -6.22 6.45
C LEU A 32 -4.32 -6.04 7.94
N LEU A 33 -5.42 -5.36 8.31
CA LEU A 33 -5.82 -5.17 9.70
C LEU A 33 -6.04 -6.52 10.40
N GLU A 34 -6.71 -7.47 9.73
CA GLU A 34 -6.90 -8.84 10.22
C GLU A 34 -5.58 -9.58 10.48
N ARG A 35 -4.49 -9.19 9.80
CA ARG A 35 -3.14 -9.73 9.98
C ARG A 35 -2.26 -8.90 10.91
N GLY A 36 -2.82 -7.88 11.58
CA GLY A 36 -2.10 -7.03 12.53
C GLY A 36 -1.27 -5.92 11.88
N VAL A 37 -1.53 -5.58 10.61
CA VAL A 37 -0.89 -4.44 9.92
C VAL A 37 -1.92 -3.34 9.72
N VAL A 38 -1.70 -2.20 10.38
CA VAL A 38 -2.58 -1.03 10.22
C VAL A 38 -2.07 -0.14 9.10
N VAL A 39 -2.93 0.16 8.14
CA VAL A 39 -2.70 1.14 7.06
C VAL A 39 -3.82 2.16 7.05
N ALA A 40 -3.59 3.34 6.47
CA ALA A 40 -4.64 4.35 6.33
C ALA A 40 -5.23 4.31 4.91
N PRO A 41 -6.53 4.01 4.73
CA PRO A 41 -7.21 4.22 3.46
C PRO A 41 -7.09 5.67 3.01
N GLY A 42 -6.74 5.89 1.75
CA GLY A 42 -6.54 7.22 1.19
C GLY A 42 -7.82 8.06 1.22
N ALA A 43 -9.00 7.43 1.14
CA ALA A 43 -10.29 8.09 1.28
C ALA A 43 -10.47 8.85 2.59
N PHE A 44 -9.72 8.51 3.66
CA PHE A 44 -9.72 9.25 4.92
C PHE A 44 -9.13 10.66 4.79
N PHE A 45 -8.38 10.92 3.71
CA PHE A 45 -7.81 12.23 3.37
C PHE A 45 -8.65 13.00 2.33
N GLY A 46 -9.82 12.48 1.97
CA GLY A 46 -10.76 13.08 1.03
C GLY A 46 -10.98 12.24 -0.24
N PRO A 47 -11.96 12.63 -1.09
CA PRO A 47 -12.37 11.84 -2.25
C PRO A 47 -11.24 11.53 -3.25
N ALA A 48 -10.29 12.45 -3.41
CA ALA A 48 -9.13 12.26 -4.30
C ALA A 48 -8.19 11.14 -3.84
N GLY A 49 -8.26 10.74 -2.57
CA GLY A 49 -7.49 9.63 -2.01
C GLY A 49 -8.17 8.27 -2.18
N ALA A 50 -9.37 8.18 -2.76
CA ALA A 50 -10.01 6.90 -3.05
C ALA A 50 -9.10 6.04 -3.96
N GLY A 51 -9.01 4.75 -3.65
CA GLY A 51 -8.13 3.82 -4.35
C GLY A 51 -6.66 3.81 -3.91
N TYR A 52 -6.27 4.70 -3.00
CA TYR A 52 -4.92 4.74 -2.45
C TYR A 52 -4.83 4.20 -1.02
N LEU A 53 -3.63 3.75 -0.63
CA LEU A 53 -3.26 3.43 0.74
C LEU A 53 -2.07 4.28 1.17
N ARG A 54 -2.10 4.79 2.40
CA ARG A 54 -0.97 5.51 3.01
C ARG A 54 -0.35 4.66 4.12
N LEU A 55 0.93 4.37 3.98
CA LEU A 55 1.73 3.64 4.96
C LEU A 55 2.76 4.58 5.58
N ALA A 56 2.91 4.54 6.91
CA ALA A 56 3.93 5.30 7.63
C ALA A 56 5.15 4.43 7.94
N LEU A 57 6.33 4.83 7.50
CA LEU A 57 7.62 4.18 7.75
C LEU A 57 8.23 4.63 9.10
N VAL A 58 7.39 4.64 10.13
CA VAL A 58 7.76 5.01 11.51
C VAL A 58 8.12 3.83 12.42
N PRO A 59 7.68 2.58 12.17
CA PRO A 59 8.18 1.42 12.92
C PRO A 59 9.65 1.12 12.62
N THR A 60 10.23 0.19 13.38
CA THR A 60 11.58 -0.30 13.13
C THR A 60 11.69 -0.98 11.77
N LEU A 61 12.90 -1.05 11.23
CA LEU A 61 13.15 -1.72 9.95
C LEU A 61 12.75 -3.21 9.98
N GLU A 62 12.89 -3.88 11.13
CA GLU A 62 12.45 -5.27 11.30
C GLU A 62 10.92 -5.41 11.21
N GLU A 63 10.19 -4.53 11.88
CA GLU A 63 8.72 -4.50 11.82
C GLU A 63 8.24 -4.17 10.41
N CYS A 64 8.89 -3.23 9.71
CA CYS A 64 8.60 -2.91 8.32
C CYS A 64 8.83 -4.12 7.39
N ARG A 65 9.91 -4.90 7.59
CA ARG A 65 10.14 -6.14 6.84
C ARG A 65 9.07 -7.19 7.11
N ARG A 66 8.67 -7.35 8.37
CA ARG A 66 7.58 -8.27 8.77
C ARG A 66 6.26 -7.87 8.11
N ALA A 67 5.90 -6.59 8.16
CA ALA A 67 4.71 -6.04 7.53
C ALA A 67 4.72 -6.25 6.00
N ALA A 68 5.87 -6.07 5.34
CA ALA A 68 6.01 -6.33 3.91
C ALA A 68 5.76 -7.81 3.54
N GLY A 69 6.21 -8.75 4.39
CA GLY A 69 5.91 -10.17 4.23
C GLY A 69 4.42 -10.50 4.39
N LEU A 70 3.78 -9.92 5.41
CA LEU A 70 2.33 -10.06 5.61
C LEU A 70 1.53 -9.49 4.45
N LEU A 71 1.91 -8.31 3.96
CA LEU A 71 1.33 -7.72 2.76
C LEU A 71 1.43 -8.70 1.59
N ALA A 72 2.63 -9.19 1.25
CA ALA A 72 2.81 -10.14 0.14
C ALA A 72 1.88 -11.36 0.22
N SER A 73 1.58 -11.85 1.44
CA SER A 73 0.65 -12.96 1.67
C SER A 73 -0.83 -12.64 1.44
N VAL A 74 -1.22 -11.36 1.44
CA VAL A 74 -2.59 -10.90 1.20
C VAL A 74 -2.84 -10.64 -0.28
N VAL A 75 -1.90 -10.01 -0.97
CA VAL A 75 -2.10 -9.51 -2.34
C VAL A 75 -2.07 -10.63 -3.40
N GLY A 76 -1.39 -11.75 -3.12
CA GLY A 76 -1.13 -12.79 -4.13
C GLY A 76 -0.22 -12.25 -5.25
N VAL A 77 0.77 -13.03 -5.69
CA VAL A 77 1.62 -12.58 -6.82
C VAL A 77 0.80 -12.74 -8.09
N GLN A 78 0.22 -11.66 -8.59
CA GLN A 78 -0.37 -11.61 -9.93
C GLN A 78 0.58 -10.82 -10.83
N GLY A 79 0.97 -11.46 -11.94
CA GLY A 79 2.01 -10.97 -12.84
C GLY A 79 1.63 -9.69 -13.60
N GLY A 80 2.67 -8.93 -13.96
CA GLY A 80 2.60 -7.80 -14.88
C GLY A 80 2.32 -6.46 -14.20
N VAL A 81 3.38 -5.77 -13.76
CA VAL A 81 3.33 -4.32 -13.53
C VAL A 81 3.50 -3.65 -14.88
N GLU A 82 2.40 -3.21 -15.49
CA GLU A 82 2.52 -2.22 -16.57
C GLU A 82 2.57 -0.84 -15.92
N PRO A 83 3.68 -0.10 -16.05
CA PRO A 83 3.81 1.21 -15.43
C PRO A 83 2.77 2.16 -16.01
N ARG A 84 1.96 2.77 -15.14
CA ARG A 84 1.11 3.89 -15.54
C ARG A 84 2.02 5.09 -15.82
N PRO A 85 1.85 5.80 -16.95
CA PRO A 85 2.64 6.99 -17.22
C PRO A 85 2.49 7.99 -16.07
N ALA A 86 3.62 8.54 -15.62
CA ALA A 86 3.62 9.66 -14.68
C ALA A 86 2.84 10.83 -15.32
N ALA A 87 1.88 11.36 -14.56
CA ALA A 87 1.19 12.60 -14.90
C ALA A 87 2.11 13.81 -14.68
#